data_AF-A0A222E8R3-F1
#
_entry.id   AF-A0A222E8R3-F1
#
_cell.length_a   1.000
_cell.length_b   1.000
_cell.length_c   1.000
_cell.angle_alpha   90.00
_cell.angle_beta   90.00
_cell.angle_gamma   90.00
#
_symmetry.space_group_name_H-M   'P 1'
#
loop_
_entity.id
_entity.type
_entity.pdbx_description
1 polymer ?
#
loop_
_entity_poly.entity_id
_entity_poly.type
_entity_poly.pdbx_seq_one_letter_code
_entity_poly.pdbx_strand_id
1 'polypeptide(L)' 'MAYFDSTFVSNRTTLRQRLARFLETPFDRRYRQRTARIEALRAMSDAELADCGIAREDILLHVFAGKA' A
#
# COMPACT_ATOMS: atom_id res chain seq x y z
N MET A 1 -1.58 53.40 10.23
CA MET A 1 -1.06 52.04 10.49
C MET A 1 -2.26 51.11 10.66
N ALA A 2 -2.47 50.18 9.73
CA ALA A 2 -3.53 49.17 9.87
C ALA A 2 -3.02 48.02 10.74
N TYR A 3 -3.70 47.75 11.85
CA TYR A 3 -3.37 46.65 12.76
C TYR A 3 -3.92 45.36 12.14
N PHE A 4 -3.05 44.55 11.54
CA PHE A 4 -3.42 43.23 11.04
C PHE A 4 -3.40 42.25 12.21
N ASP A 5 -4.57 41.77 12.59
CA ASP A 5 -4.73 40.71 13.59
C ASP A 5 -4.25 39.37 12.99
N SER A 6 -3.15 38.86 13.54
CA SER A 6 -2.49 37.62 13.15
C SER A 6 -3.06 36.38 13.84
N THR A 7 -4.15 36.50 14.61
CA THR A 7 -4.80 35.33 15.25
C THR A 7 -5.51 34.40 14.26
N PHE A 8 -5.65 34.80 13.00
CA PHE A 8 -6.16 33.94 11.92
C PHE A 8 -5.08 33.03 11.32
N VAL A 9 -4.14 32.51 12.13
CA VAL A 9 -3.28 31.39 11.70
C VAL A 9 -4.19 30.17 11.54
N SER A 10 -4.62 30.01 10.30
CA SER A 10 -5.51 28.99 9.80
C SER A 10 -5.15 27.61 10.34
N ASN A 11 -6.00 27.10 11.23
CA ASN A 11 -6.14 25.69 11.59
C ASN A 11 -6.64 24.84 10.40
N ARG A 12 -6.02 25.04 9.22
CA ARG A 12 -6.32 24.34 7.95
C ARG A 12 -5.24 23.32 7.59
N THR A 13 -4.09 23.37 8.26
CA THR A 13 -2.97 22.44 8.04
C THR A 13 -3.34 21.02 8.44
N THR A 14 -4.20 20.82 9.43
CA THR A 14 -4.56 19.50 9.98
C THR A 14 -5.59 18.74 9.13
N LEU A 15 -6.57 19.42 8.53
CA LEU A 15 -7.62 18.77 7.72
C LEU A 15 -7.08 18.27 6.37
N ARG A 16 -6.32 19.09 5.63
CA ARG A 16 -5.69 18.66 4.36
C ARG A 16 -4.67 17.54 4.57
N GLN A 17 -3.89 17.58 5.66
CA GLN A 17 -2.89 16.56 5.97
C GLN A 17 -3.51 15.25 6.50
N ARG A 18 -4.70 15.30 7.11
CA ARG A 18 -5.50 14.11 7.44
C ARG A 18 -6.18 13.52 6.19
N LEU A 19 -6.68 14.36 5.28
CA LEU A 19 -7.23 13.93 4.01
C LEU A 19 -6.16 13.33 3.08
N ALA A 20 -4.96 13.90 3.03
CA ALA A 20 -3.83 13.30 2.31
C ALA A 20 -3.48 11.90 2.82
N ARG A 21 -3.56 11.65 4.14
CA ARG A 21 -3.41 10.32 4.73
C ARG A 21 -4.56 9.36 4.41
N PHE A 22 -5.76 9.88 4.15
CA PHE A 22 -6.91 9.10 3.69
C PHE A 22 -6.93 8.86 2.18
N LEU A 23 -6.21 9.70 1.41
CA LEU A 23 -6.04 9.59 -0.04
C LEU A 23 -4.88 8.67 -0.43
N GLU A 24 -4.05 8.18 0.52
CA GLU A 24 -3.38 6.90 0.33
C GLU A 24 -4.48 5.86 0.18
N THR A 25 -4.79 5.53 -1.06
CA THR A 25 -5.96 4.74 -1.35
C THR A 25 -5.84 3.38 -0.65
N PRO A 26 -6.93 2.81 -0.12
CA PRO A 26 -6.90 1.44 0.37
C PRO A 26 -6.51 0.44 -0.73
N PHE A 27 -6.51 0.88 -1.99
CA PHE A 27 -5.98 0.16 -3.14
C PHE A 27 -4.45 0.12 -3.13
N ASP A 28 -3.77 1.25 -2.91
CA ASP A 28 -2.30 1.30 -2.81
C ASP A 28 -1.78 0.40 -1.70
N ARG A 29 -2.45 0.38 -0.54
CA ARG A 29 -2.06 -0.52 0.56
C ARG A 29 -2.19 -1.99 0.17
N ARG A 30 -3.30 -2.37 -0.47
CA ARG A 30 -3.53 -3.75 -0.95
C ARG A 30 -2.56 -4.13 -2.06
N TYR A 31 -2.25 -3.20 -2.95
CA TYR A 31 -1.30 -3.36 -4.02
C TYR A 31 0.11 -3.60 -3.46
N ARG A 32 0.59 -2.73 -2.55
CA ARG A 32 1.88 -2.90 -1.86
C ARG A 32 1.98 -4.23 -1.12
N GLN A 33 0.90 -4.66 -0.45
CA GLN A 33 0.86 -5.97 0.20
C GLN A 33 1.00 -7.14 -0.78
N ARG A 34 0.32 -7.08 -1.93
CA ARG A 34 0.44 -8.10 -2.98
C ARG A 34 1.83 -8.11 -3.59
N THR A 35 2.41 -6.94 -3.88
CA THR A 35 3.77 -6.83 -4.41
C THR A 35 4.80 -7.41 -3.45
N ALA A 36 4.72 -7.08 -2.16
CA ALA A 36 5.60 -7.67 -1.14
C ALA A 36 5.45 -9.19 -1.06
N ARG A 37 4.23 -9.72 -1.24
CA ARG A 37 3.99 -11.18 -1.26
C ARG A 37 4.61 -11.84 -2.49
N ILE A 38 4.52 -11.20 -3.66
CA ILE A 38 5.14 -11.69 -4.90
C ILE A 38 6.67 -11.70 -4.74
N GLU A 39 7.26 -10.64 -4.19
CA GLU A 39 8.69 -10.57 -3.94
C GLU A 39 9.16 -11.65 -2.96
N ALA A 40 8.42 -11.88 -1.87
CA ALA A 40 8.72 -12.95 -0.92
C ALA A 40 8.70 -14.34 -1.59
N LEU A 41 7.69 -14.63 -2.42
CA LEU A 41 7.62 -15.90 -3.17
C LEU A 41 8.73 -15.99 -4.24
N ARG A 42 9.09 -14.88 -4.87
CA ARG A 42 10.19 -14.85 -5.83
C ARG A 42 11.56 -15.05 -5.19
N ALA A 43 11.72 -14.65 -3.94
CA ALA A 43 12.95 -14.88 -3.18
C ALA A 43 13.13 -16.34 -2.74
N MET A 44 12.04 -17.12 -2.67
CA MET A 44 12.11 -18.56 -2.39
C MET A 44 12.75 -19.32 -3.56
N SER A 45 13.38 -20.44 -3.24
CA SER A 45 13.87 -21.41 -4.23
C SER A 45 12.71 -22.20 -4.85
N ASP A 46 12.96 -22.84 -6.00
CA ASP A 46 11.93 -23.64 -6.67
C ASP A 46 11.50 -24.86 -5.84
N ALA A 47 12.38 -25.41 -5.00
CA ALA A 47 12.04 -26.49 -4.07
C ALA A 47 11.06 -26.02 -2.99
N GLU A 48 11.32 -24.85 -2.38
CA GLU A 48 10.43 -24.26 -1.36
C GLU A 48 9.07 -23.86 -1.95
N LEU A 49 9.06 -23.39 -3.21
CA LEU A 49 7.82 -23.12 -3.94
C LEU A 49 7.03 -24.40 -4.21
N ALA A 50 7.70 -25.47 -4.61
CA ALA A 50 7.09 -26.79 -4.83
C ALA A 50 6.49 -27.36 -3.54
N ASP A 51 7.15 -27.17 -2.39
CA ASP A 51 6.61 -27.57 -1.07
C ASP A 51 5.33 -26.79 -0.72
N CYS A 52 5.20 -25.55 -1.20
CA CYS A 52 3.97 -24.77 -1.10
C CYS A 52 2.90 -25.17 -2.14
N GLY A 53 3.21 -26.08 -3.06
CA GLY A 53 2.35 -26.45 -4.18
C GLY A 53 2.23 -25.35 -5.24
N ILE A 54 3.22 -24.46 -5.35
CA ILE A 54 3.22 -23.31 -6.25
C ILE A 54 4.35 -23.48 -7.26
N ALA A 55 4.04 -23.43 -8.56
CA ALA A 55 5.08 -23.32 -9.59
C ALA A 55 5.55 -21.86 -9.71
N ARG A 56 6.78 -21.65 -10.19
CA ARG A 56 7.39 -20.31 -10.33
C ARG A 56 6.54 -19.39 -11.23
N GLU A 57 6.00 -19.94 -12.31
CA GLU A 57 5.11 -19.30 -13.26
C GLU A 57 3.75 -18.95 -12.65
N ASP A 58 3.29 -19.72 -11.67
CA ASP A 58 1.97 -19.58 -11.05
C ASP A 58 1.94 -18.60 -9.89
N ILE A 59 3.09 -18.05 -9.46
CA ILE A 59 3.18 -17.09 -8.35
C ILE A 59 2.18 -15.93 -8.51
N LEU A 60 2.06 -15.37 -9.72
CA LEU A 60 1.13 -14.28 -9.97
C LEU A 60 -0.32 -14.75 -9.86
N LEU A 61 -0.65 -15.88 -10.49
CA LEU A 61 -1.99 -16.44 -10.42
C LEU A 61 -2.37 -16.73 -8.97
N HIS A 62 -1.49 -17.36 -8.20
CA HIS A 62 -1.69 -17.66 -6.78
C HIS A 62 -1.96 -16.39 -5.94
N VAL A 63 -1.17 -15.33 -6.10
CA VAL A 63 -1.34 -14.08 -5.33
C VAL A 63 -2.61 -13.32 -5.69
N PHE A 64 -3.06 -13.39 -6.95
CA PHE A 64 -4.24 -12.66 -7.41
C PHE A 64 -5.54 -13.47 -7.38
N ALA A 65 -5.49 -14.80 -7.46
CA ALA A 65 -6.66 -15.69 -7.46
C ALA A 65 -7.32 -15.84 -6.08
N GLY A 66 -6.60 -15.55 -4.98
CA GLY A 66 -7.11 -15.71 -3.61
C GLY A 66 -8.23 -14.75 -3.17
N LYS A 67 -8.83 -13.94 -4.07
CA LYS A 67 -10.00 -13.09 -3.76
C LYS A 67 -10.90 -12.86 -4.98
N ALA A 68 -11.93 -13.68 -5.09
CA ALA A 68 -13.28 -13.23 -5.48
C ALA A 68 -14.12 -13.11 -4.21
#